data_AF-A0A9N9GJR7-F1
#
_entry.id   AF-A0A9N9GJR7-F1
#
_cell.length_a   1.000
_cell.length_b   1.000
_cell.length_c   1.000
_cell.angle_alpha   90.00
_cell.angle_beta   90.00
_cell.angle_gamma   90.00
#
_symmetry.space_group_name_H-M   'P 1'
#
loop_
_entity.id
_entity.type
_entity.pdbx_description
1 polymer ?
#
loop_
_entity_poly.entity_id
_entity_poly.type
_entity_poly.pdbx_seq_one_letter_code
_entity_poly.pdbx_strand_id
1 'polypeptide(L)'
;MKKLITAKKIVNIEQPNELLIKINASAVNPSDYKNVEGLFPFTTTPRVPGRDFCGTVVDGPPEWMGKVVIGTGGKNGFIEDGSHAEYITAQPDA
;
A
#
# COMPACT_ATOMS: atom_id res chain seq x y z
N MET A 1 19.83 11.22 0.36
CA MET A 1 18.77 10.42 1.00
C MET A 1 17.59 11.33 1.27
N LYS A 2 16.46 11.09 0.59
CA LYS A 2 15.22 11.82 0.88
C LYS A 2 14.69 11.36 2.24
N LYS A 3 14.26 12.31 3.07
CA LYS A 3 13.74 12.02 4.40
C LYS A 3 12.27 11.64 4.31
N LEU A 4 11.90 10.48 4.85
CA LEU A 4 10.50 10.11 5.05
C LEU A 4 9.93 10.83 6.28
N ILE A 5 8.66 11.19 6.18
CA ILE A 5 7.89 11.79 7.27
C ILE A 5 6.61 10.98 7.46
N THR A 6 6.09 10.97 8.68
CA THR A 6 4.73 10.48 8.95
C THR A 6 3.74 11.62 8.70
N ALA A 7 2.69 11.33 7.95
CA ALA A 7 1.61 12.28 7.68
C ALA A 7 0.26 11.56 7.78
N LYS A 8 -0.79 12.30 8.14
CA LYS A 8 -2.17 11.79 8.09
C LYS A 8 -2.71 11.97 6.68
N LYS A 9 -3.27 10.91 6.13
CA LYS A 9 -3.95 10.91 4.83
C LYS A 9 -5.23 10.09 4.94
N ILE A 10 -6.28 10.55 4.29
CA ILE A 10 -7.52 9.79 4.15
C ILE A 10 -7.31 8.75 3.05
N VAL A 11 -7.68 7.50 3.33
CA VAL A 11 -7.69 6.40 2.36
C VAL A 11 -9.16 6.16 1.98
N ASN A 12 -9.46 6.17 0.69
CA ASN A 12 -10.80 5.95 0.16
C ASN A 12 -10.83 4.65 -0.64
N ILE A 13 -11.95 3.93 -0.60
CA ILE A 13 -12.27 2.89 -1.58
C ILE A 13 -12.89 3.59 -2.79
N GLU A 14 -12.24 3.50 -3.95
CA GLU A 14 -12.68 4.16 -5.18
C GLU A 14 -13.35 3.18 -6.15
N GLN A 15 -13.10 1.87 -6.01
CA GLN A 15 -13.65 0.85 -6.89
C GLN A 15 -14.50 -0.18 -6.12
N PRO A 16 -15.60 -0.72 -6.71
CA PRO A 16 -16.49 -1.64 -6.02
C PRO A 16 -15.85 -2.91 -5.46
N ASN A 17 -14.76 -3.38 -6.07
CA ASN A 17 -14.07 -4.61 -5.69
C ASN A 17 -12.79 -4.36 -4.88
N GLU A 18 -12.48 -3.11 -4.57
CA GLU A 18 -11.27 -2.75 -3.84
C GLU A 18 -11.44 -3.06 -2.34
N LEU A 19 -10.37 -3.58 -1.74
CA LEU A 19 -10.30 -3.93 -0.33
C LEU A 19 -9.61 -2.81 0.43
N LEU A 20 -10.18 -2.37 1.55
CA LEU A 20 -9.42 -1.61 2.55
C LEU A 20 -8.84 -2.59 3.56
N ILE A 21 -7.51 -2.55 3.68
CA ILE A 21 -6.77 -3.50 4.53
C ILE A 21 -6.07 -2.71 5.62
N LYS A 22 -6.33 -3.08 6.88
CA LYS A 22 -5.54 -2.62 8.02
C LYS A 22 -4.25 -3.43 8.06
N ILE A 23 -3.12 -2.73 7.94
CA ILE A 23 -1.81 -3.37 7.85
C ILE A 23 -1.35 -3.82 9.23
N ASN A 24 -0.97 -5.09 9.36
CA ASN A 24 -0.36 -5.65 10.56
C ASN A 24 1.17 -5.51 10.50
N ALA A 25 1.76 -5.77 9.34
CA ALA A 25 3.19 -5.58 9.09
C ALA A 25 3.45 -5.30 7.61
N SER A 26 4.53 -4.59 7.33
CA SER A 26 5.04 -4.33 5.98
C SER A 26 6.53 -4.68 5.94
N ALA A 27 6.95 -5.34 4.85
CA ALA A 27 8.36 -5.68 4.67
C ALA A 27 9.14 -4.50 4.10
N VAL A 28 10.42 -4.41 4.44
CA VAL A 28 11.35 -3.43 3.89
C VAL A 28 12.27 -4.12 2.90
N ASN A 29 12.28 -3.64 1.66
CA ASN A 29 13.02 -4.21 0.54
C ASN A 29 13.96 -3.18 -0.11
N PRO A 30 14.99 -3.64 -0.86
CA PRO A 30 15.81 -2.75 -1.67
C PRO A 30 15.02 -1.88 -2.66
N SER A 31 13.87 -2.36 -3.15
CA SER A 31 13.00 -1.56 -4.02
C SER A 31 12.47 -0.31 -3.33
N ASP A 32 12.22 -0.35 -2.02
CA ASP A 32 11.59 0.77 -1.31
C ASP A 32 12.53 1.97 -1.24
N TYR A 33 13.80 1.78 -0.86
CA TYR A 33 14.75 2.89 -0.86
C TYR A 33 15.06 3.37 -2.28
N LYS A 34 15.19 2.46 -3.25
CA LYS A 34 15.43 2.83 -4.66
C LYS A 34 14.30 3.70 -5.19
N ASN A 35 13.08 3.37 -4.82
CA ASN A 35 11.88 4.10 -5.16
C ASN A 35 11.85 5.50 -4.52
N VAL A 36 12.12 5.59 -3.22
CA VAL A 36 12.24 6.88 -2.51
C VAL A 36 13.31 7.77 -3.14
N GLU A 37 14.46 7.21 -3.51
CA GLU A 37 15.54 7.96 -4.17
C GLU A 37 15.23 8.33 -5.63
N GLY A 38 14.12 7.86 -6.20
CA GLY A 38 13.70 8.19 -7.57
C GLY A 38 14.41 7.38 -8.65
N LEU A 39 14.93 6.18 -8.31
CA LEU A 39 15.59 5.27 -9.26
C LEU A 39 14.60 4.48 -10.13
N PHE A 40 13.29 4.63 -9.87
CA PHE A 40 12.23 4.14 -10.75
C PHE A 40 11.54 5.33 -11.42
N PRO A 41 11.71 5.52 -12.75
CA PRO A 41 11.32 6.76 -13.43
C PRO A 41 9.82 6.98 -13.53
N PHE A 42 9.02 5.93 -13.34
CA PHE A 42 7.55 5.97 -13.38
C PHE A 42 6.91 6.29 -12.03
N THR A 43 7.70 6.46 -10.97
CA THR A 43 7.19 6.76 -9.62
C THR A 43 6.58 8.16 -9.58
N THR A 44 5.40 8.29 -8.96
CA THR A 44 4.79 9.59 -8.70
C THR A 44 5.02 10.00 -7.25
N THR A 45 5.28 11.28 -6.99
CA THR A 45 5.48 11.84 -5.63
C THR A 45 4.64 13.10 -5.42
N PRO A 46 4.17 13.42 -4.19
CA PRO A 46 4.41 12.72 -2.92
C PRO A 46 3.64 11.40 -2.81
N ARG A 47 4.21 10.43 -2.11
CA ARG A 47 3.74 9.04 -2.08
C ARG A 47 4.15 8.33 -0.81
N VAL A 48 3.31 7.41 -0.33
CA VAL A 48 3.70 6.45 0.72
C VAL A 48 4.49 5.29 0.08
N PRO A 49 5.71 4.98 0.52
CA PRO A 49 6.48 3.82 0.03
C PRO A 49 5.97 2.47 0.57
N GLY A 50 6.65 1.38 0.22
CA GLY A 50 6.33 0.03 0.69
C GLY A 50 5.46 -0.73 -0.30
N ARG A 51 5.82 -1.98 -0.56
CA ARG A 51 5.10 -2.84 -1.51
C ARG A 51 4.47 -4.05 -0.85
N ASP A 52 5.19 -4.70 0.06
CA ASP A 52 4.74 -5.97 0.62
C ASP A 52 4.11 -5.75 2.00
N PHE A 53 3.06 -6.51 2.30
CA PHE A 53 2.35 -6.43 3.56
C PHE A 53 1.61 -7.71 3.93
N CYS A 54 1.27 -7.81 5.21
CA CYS A 54 0.17 -8.64 5.70
C CYS A 54 -0.81 -7.78 6.50
N GLY A 55 -2.08 -8.12 6.45
CA GLY A 55 -3.13 -7.29 7.02
C GLY A 55 -4.45 -8.02 7.17
N THR A 56 -5.44 -7.30 7.70
CA THR A 56 -6.82 -7.78 7.79
C THR A 56 -7.73 -6.86 6.98
N VAL A 57 -8.61 -7.43 6.17
CA VAL A 57 -9.62 -6.66 5.42
C VAL A 57 -10.64 -6.07 6.40
N VAL A 58 -10.79 -4.75 6.37
CA VAL A 58 -11.68 -3.99 7.27
C VAL A 58 -12.82 -3.29 6.54
N ASP A 59 -12.77 -3.20 5.21
CA ASP A 59 -13.87 -2.72 4.35
C ASP A 59 -13.69 -3.27 2.91
N GLY A 60 -14.78 -3.36 2.14
CA GLY A 60 -14.83 -3.97 0.80
C GLY A 60 -15.95 -5.02 0.64
N PRO A 61 -15.87 -5.89 -0.38
CA PRO A 61 -16.90 -6.91 -0.63
C PRO A 61 -17.10 -7.86 0.56
N PRO A 62 -18.35 -8.26 0.88
CA PRO A 62 -18.68 -9.01 2.10
C PRO A 62 -17.90 -10.32 2.28
N GLU A 63 -17.57 -11.00 1.18
CA GLU A 63 -16.82 -12.24 1.20
C GLU A 63 -15.38 -12.07 1.68
N TRP A 64 -14.82 -10.85 1.65
CA TRP A 64 -13.46 -10.54 2.07
C TRP A 64 -13.36 -10.04 3.51
N MET A 65 -14.45 -9.50 4.06
CA MET A 65 -14.48 -8.87 5.38
C MET A 65 -13.87 -9.77 6.47
N GLY A 66 -12.92 -9.23 7.23
CA GLY A 66 -12.26 -9.91 8.34
C GLY A 66 -11.20 -10.96 7.94
N LYS A 67 -10.97 -11.21 6.64
CA LYS A 67 -9.91 -12.13 6.21
C LYS A 67 -8.53 -11.54 6.48
N VAL A 68 -7.62 -12.40 6.91
CA VAL A 68 -6.19 -12.11 6.94
C VAL A 68 -5.62 -12.36 5.55
N VAL A 69 -4.88 -11.39 5.02
CA VAL A 69 -4.34 -11.40 3.66
C VAL A 69 -2.85 -11.08 3.68
N ILE A 70 -2.16 -11.57 2.66
CA ILE A 70 -0.83 -11.13 2.26
C ILE A 70 -0.95 -10.47 0.89
N GLY A 71 -0.19 -9.42 0.64
CA GLY A 71 -0.22 -8.70 -0.63
C GLY A 71 1.15 -8.17 -1.03
N THR A 72 1.33 -8.01 -2.33
CA THR A 72 2.49 -7.33 -2.91
C THR A 72 2.02 -6.21 -3.84
N GLY A 73 2.70 -5.09 -3.77
CA GLY A 73 2.24 -3.82 -4.32
C GLY A 73 2.49 -3.73 -5.80
N GLY A 74 1.62 -4.28 -6.64
CA GLY A 74 1.63 -4.09 -8.09
C GLY A 74 1.89 -2.62 -8.46
N LYS A 75 0.89 -1.76 -8.23
CA LYS A 75 1.03 -0.30 -8.38
C LYS A 75 1.37 0.42 -7.07
N ASN A 76 0.97 -0.15 -5.93
CA ASN A 76 1.21 0.40 -4.61
C ASN A 76 2.70 0.58 -4.33
N GLY A 77 3.04 1.71 -3.72
CA GLY A 77 4.41 2.16 -3.51
C GLY A 77 4.96 2.96 -4.69
N PHE A 78 4.55 2.70 -5.94
CA PHE A 78 5.06 3.42 -7.12
C PHE A 78 4.17 4.57 -7.56
N ILE A 79 2.97 4.24 -8.04
CA ILE A 79 2.02 5.20 -8.60
C ILE A 79 0.76 5.36 -7.75
N GLU A 80 0.60 4.51 -6.75
CA GLU A 80 -0.46 4.51 -5.73
C GLU A 80 0.19 4.33 -4.36
N ASP A 81 -0.45 4.79 -3.28
CA ASP A 81 0.15 4.74 -1.94
C ASP A 81 0.44 3.29 -1.51
N GLY A 82 1.61 3.13 -0.91
CA GLY A 82 2.20 1.86 -0.50
C GLY A 82 1.88 1.43 0.92
N SER A 83 2.49 0.31 1.30
CA SER A 83 2.21 -0.41 2.54
C SER A 83 2.94 0.10 3.78
N HIS A 84 3.79 1.12 3.69
CA HIS A 84 4.36 1.79 4.86
C HIS A 84 3.36 2.79 5.48
N ALA A 85 2.15 2.31 5.76
CA ALA A 85 1.01 3.04 6.32
C ALA A 85 0.21 2.14 7.28
N GLU A 86 -0.80 2.71 7.94
CA GLU A 86 -1.74 1.94 8.77
C GLU A 86 -2.78 1.20 7.94
N TYR A 87 -3.11 1.73 6.76
CA TYR A 87 -4.10 1.19 5.84
C TYR A 87 -3.60 1.27 4.40
N ILE A 88 -4.04 0.34 3.57
CA ILE A 88 -3.79 0.29 2.13
C ILE A 88 -5.06 -0.16 1.43
N THR A 89 -5.25 0.31 0.20
CA THR A 89 -6.24 -0.26 -0.70
C THR A 89 -5.57 -1.15 -1.75
N ALA A 90 -6.20 -2.28 -2.03
CA ALA A 90 -5.71 -3.26 -3.00
C ALA A 90 -6.86 -3.98 -3.69
N GLN A 91 -6.63 -4.48 -4.89
CA GLN A 91 -7.56 -5.38 -5.56
C GLN A 91 -7.32 -6.83 -5.08
N PRO A 92 -8.37 -7.65 -4.94
CA PRO A 92 -8.24 -9.06 -4.57
C PRO A 92 -7.31 -9.89 -5.47
N ASP A 93 -7.19 -9.50 -6.75
CA ASP A 93 -6.42 -10.20 -7.79
C ASP A 93 -5.15 -9.43 -8.23
N ALA A 94 -4.69 -8.45 -7.44
CA ALA A 94 -3.51 -7.62 -7.76
C ALA A 94 -2.17 -8.33 -7.53
#